data_AF-A0A7X0A057-F1
#
_entry.id   AF-A0A7X0A057-F1
#
_cell.length_a   1.000
_cell.length_b   1.000
_cell.length_c   1.000
_cell.angle_alpha   90.00
_cell.angle_beta   90.00
_cell.angle_gamma   90.00
#
_symmetry.space_group_name_H-M   'P 1'
#
loop_
_entity.id
_entity.type
_entity.pdbx_description
1 polymer ?
#
loop_
_entity_poly.entity_id
_entity_poly.type
_entity_poly.pdbx_seq_one_letter_code
_entity_poly.pdbx_strand_id
1 'polypeptide(L)'
;MVFIAGIASAQAPTDEQRDAIRAECRSDFMAKCSGVTPGGIEALTCLQQHSATLSAGCRKAVSAVNVKPKSTSAEPAPAAPANNAAAAPAPATGTPAHQPTQAQRNAVKSACQRDFMAQCSGVTPGGSAALSCLQQHNAALSAPCQQAVAALGGSGAPAAGDAAATGAITPAPQAVMPAFSPREEVMILRETCGADFRALCRMVPLGGGRGIACLRDNLQRVSPACHRVLTSGL
;
A
#
# COMPACT_ATOMS: atom_id res chain seq x y z
N MET A 1 32.04 38.01 19.63
CA MET A 1 30.72 37.99 18.97
C MET A 1 30.87 37.38 17.59
N VAL A 2 30.43 36.14 17.40
CA VAL A 2 30.21 35.55 16.07
C VAL A 2 28.85 34.87 16.13
N PHE A 3 27.82 35.54 15.62
CA PHE A 3 26.51 34.94 15.40
C PHE A 3 26.57 34.22 14.05
N ILE A 4 26.58 32.89 14.07
CA ILE A 4 26.43 32.08 12.86
C ILE A 4 24.95 32.10 12.50
N ALA A 5 24.62 32.80 11.41
CA ALA A 5 23.29 32.81 10.80
C ALA A 5 22.97 31.42 10.23
N GLY A 6 21.93 30.79 10.76
CA GLY A 6 21.42 29.51 10.28
C GLY A 6 20.81 29.65 8.88
N ILE A 7 21.26 28.78 7.97
CA ILE A 7 20.73 28.59 6.63
C ILE A 7 19.32 27.98 6.74
N ALA A 8 18.29 28.81 6.55
CA ALA A 8 16.91 28.36 6.47
C ALA A 8 16.67 27.72 5.09
N SER A 9 16.74 26.40 5.02
CA SER A 9 16.30 25.66 3.83
C SER A 9 14.80 25.90 3.62
N ALA A 10 14.40 26.28 2.40
CA ALA A 10 13.01 26.31 1.99
C ALA A 10 12.46 24.87 2.05
N GLN A 11 11.82 24.53 3.17
CA GLN A 11 11.30 23.19 3.39
C GLN A 11 10.08 22.98 2.48
N ALA A 12 10.24 22.11 1.48
CA ALA A 12 9.13 21.61 0.70
C ALA A 12 8.07 20.98 1.63
N PRO A 13 6.78 21.03 1.27
CA PRO A 13 5.74 20.39 2.07
C PRO A 13 6.07 18.92 2.32
N THR A 14 5.88 18.48 3.57
CA THR A 14 6.07 17.10 3.98
C THR A 14 5.08 16.19 3.24
N ASP A 15 5.42 14.90 3.11
CA ASP A 15 4.53 13.94 2.42
C ASP A 15 3.15 13.86 3.11
N GLU A 16 3.11 13.97 4.43
CA GLU A 16 1.88 14.05 5.23
C GLU A 16 1.03 15.27 4.87
N GLN A 17 1.64 16.46 4.73
CA GLN A 17 0.92 17.66 4.30
C GLN A 17 0.40 17.52 2.86
N ARG A 18 1.18 16.92 1.95
CA ARG A 18 0.75 16.69 0.57
C ARG A 18 -0.43 15.73 0.49
N ASP A 19 -0.44 14.70 1.33
CA ASP A 19 -1.55 13.75 1.37
C ASP A 19 -2.81 14.35 2.01
N ALA A 20 -2.66 15.19 3.05
CA ALA A 20 -3.77 15.96 3.59
C ALA A 20 -4.38 16.91 2.55
N ILE A 21 -3.55 17.63 1.78
CA ILE A 21 -4.03 18.47 0.67
C ILE A 21 -4.71 17.61 -0.39
N ARG A 22 -4.14 16.46 -0.76
CA ARG A 22 -4.72 15.57 -1.77
C ARG A 22 -6.10 15.07 -1.38
N ALA A 23 -6.33 14.77 -0.10
CA ALA A 23 -7.62 14.33 0.40
C ALA A 23 -8.70 15.40 0.19
N GLU A 24 -8.39 16.65 0.55
CA GLU A 24 -9.30 17.80 0.41
C GLU A 24 -9.47 18.28 -1.04
N CYS A 25 -8.42 18.17 -1.84
CA CYS A 25 -8.36 18.67 -3.22
C CYS A 25 -8.72 17.64 -4.29
N ARG A 26 -9.10 16.41 -3.91
CA ARG A 26 -9.24 15.30 -4.86
C ARG A 26 -10.24 15.60 -5.99
N SER A 27 -11.39 16.18 -5.67
CA SER A 27 -12.42 16.52 -6.66
C SER A 27 -11.95 17.62 -7.62
N ASP A 28 -11.39 18.69 -7.07
CA ASP A 28 -10.85 19.80 -7.85
C ASP A 28 -9.67 19.39 -8.74
N PHE A 29 -8.81 18.52 -8.22
CA PHE A 29 -7.67 17.97 -8.96
C PHE A 29 -8.14 17.15 -10.18
N MET A 30 -9.17 16.32 -10.04
CA MET A 30 -9.71 15.57 -11.19
C MET A 30 -10.37 16.48 -12.23
N ALA A 31 -10.98 17.59 -11.79
CA ALA A 31 -11.65 18.54 -12.68
C ALA A 31 -10.70 19.51 -13.40
N LYS A 32 -9.58 19.88 -12.77
CA LYS A 32 -8.67 20.93 -13.26
C LYS A 32 -7.25 20.45 -13.60
N CYS A 33 -6.80 19.34 -13.01
CA CYS A 33 -5.40 18.90 -13.02
C CYS A 33 -5.21 17.42 -13.38
N SER A 34 -6.18 16.78 -14.04
CA SER A 34 -6.15 15.35 -14.37
C SER A 34 -5.01 14.90 -15.30
N GLY A 35 -4.37 15.84 -16.02
CA GLY A 35 -3.20 15.58 -16.86
C GLY A 35 -1.86 15.55 -16.11
N VAL A 36 -1.87 15.74 -14.78
CA VAL A 36 -0.65 15.92 -13.97
C VAL A 36 -0.45 14.73 -13.02
N THR A 37 0.79 14.33 -12.79
CA THR A 37 1.12 13.21 -11.89
C THR A 37 0.73 13.53 -10.44
N PRO A 38 -0.16 12.73 -9.80
CA PRO A 38 -0.65 13.02 -8.45
C PRO A 38 0.43 12.83 -7.38
N GLY A 39 0.51 13.78 -6.44
CA GLY A 39 1.41 13.73 -5.29
C GLY A 39 2.79 14.35 -5.51
N GLY A 40 3.14 14.70 -6.75
CA GLY A 40 4.35 15.44 -7.06
C GLY A 40 4.22 16.95 -6.83
N ILE A 41 5.33 17.68 -6.98
CA ILE A 41 5.32 19.15 -6.99
C ILE A 41 4.43 19.67 -8.14
N GLU A 42 4.44 19.00 -9.29
CA GLU A 42 3.59 19.31 -10.44
C GLU A 42 2.09 19.39 -10.07
N ALA A 43 1.61 18.48 -9.23
CA ALA A 43 0.21 18.49 -8.79
C ALA A 43 -0.12 19.73 -7.93
N LEU A 44 0.81 20.15 -7.07
CA LEU A 44 0.66 21.36 -6.27
C LEU A 44 0.71 22.61 -7.14
N THR A 45 1.62 22.67 -8.12
CA THR A 45 1.73 23.79 -9.06
C THR A 45 0.45 23.96 -9.87
N CYS A 46 -0.14 22.87 -10.38
CA CYS A 46 -1.41 22.93 -11.09
C CYS A 46 -2.55 23.44 -10.18
N LEU A 47 -2.65 22.93 -8.94
CA LEU A 47 -3.65 23.42 -7.98
C LEU A 47 -3.46 24.90 -7.66
N GLN A 48 -2.22 25.36 -7.46
CA GLN A 48 -1.92 26.77 -7.22
C GLN A 48 -2.36 27.66 -8.39
N GLN A 49 -2.12 27.23 -9.63
CA GLN A 49 -2.53 27.95 -10.83
C GLN A 49 -4.06 28.02 -10.99
N HIS A 50 -4.78 27.03 -10.46
CA HIS A 50 -6.25 26.98 -10.47
C HIS A 50 -6.91 27.44 -9.17
N SER A 51 -6.16 28.00 -8.21
CA SER A 51 -6.62 28.35 -6.86
C SER A 51 -7.94 29.12 -6.82
N ALA A 52 -8.12 30.13 -7.68
CA ALA A 52 -9.35 30.91 -7.78
C ALA A 52 -10.60 30.07 -8.12
N THR A 53 -10.43 28.92 -8.77
CA THR A 53 -11.51 28.03 -9.24
C THR A 53 -11.67 26.74 -8.44
N LEU A 54 -10.82 26.48 -7.44
CA LEU A 54 -10.94 25.29 -6.58
C LEU A 54 -12.13 25.45 -5.61
N SER A 55 -12.51 24.38 -4.94
CA SER A 55 -13.42 24.44 -3.79
C SER A 55 -12.80 25.24 -2.63
N ALA A 56 -13.65 25.74 -1.73
CA ALA A 56 -13.20 26.51 -0.57
C ALA A 56 -12.30 25.68 0.37
N GLY A 57 -12.60 24.39 0.54
CA GLY A 57 -11.79 23.45 1.33
C GLY A 57 -10.40 23.26 0.73
N CYS A 58 -10.33 22.96 -0.57
CA CYS A 58 -9.07 22.77 -1.27
C CYS A 58 -8.20 24.04 -1.31
N ARG A 59 -8.80 25.21 -1.59
CA ARG A 59 -8.09 26.51 -1.51
C ARG A 59 -7.44 26.71 -0.15
N LYS A 60 -8.18 26.43 0.92
CA LYS A 60 -7.69 26.61 2.30
C LYS A 60 -6.50 25.69 2.59
N ALA A 61 -6.58 24.43 2.18
CA ALA A 61 -5.50 23.46 2.35
C ALA A 61 -4.22 23.85 1.57
N VAL A 62 -4.35 24.27 0.31
CA VAL A 62 -3.21 24.71 -0.52
C VAL A 62 -2.59 26.01 0.02
N SER A 63 -3.42 26.94 0.48
CA SER A 63 -2.96 28.22 1.05
C SER A 63 -2.22 28.05 2.38
N ALA A 64 -2.66 27.11 3.22
CA ALA A 64 -2.01 26.78 4.50
C ALA A 64 -0.61 26.18 4.35
N VAL A 65 -0.25 25.70 3.15
CA VAL A 65 1.08 25.19 2.83
C VAL A 65 1.94 26.23 2.11
N ASN A 66 1.34 27.13 1.33
CA ASN A 66 2.06 28.25 0.72
C ASN A 66 2.43 29.34 1.75
N VAL A 67 1.61 29.49 2.79
CA VAL A 67 1.93 30.31 3.96
C VAL A 67 2.49 29.38 5.03
N LYS A 68 3.83 29.33 5.13
CA LYS A 68 4.58 28.63 6.18
C LYS A 68 3.80 28.57 7.51
N PRO A 69 3.28 27.41 7.94
CA PRO A 69 2.86 27.27 9.32
C PRO A 69 4.14 27.15 10.14
N LYS A 70 4.47 28.21 10.87
CA LYS A 70 5.24 28.05 12.10
C LYS A 70 4.38 27.17 12.99
N SER A 71 4.83 25.95 13.28
CA SER A 71 4.34 25.24 14.47
C SER A 71 4.49 26.20 15.65
N THR A 72 3.37 26.77 16.05
CA THR A 72 3.19 27.39 17.34
C THR A 72 1.80 26.98 17.74
N SER A 73 1.74 26.10 18.75
CA SER A 73 0.62 26.06 19.65
C SER A 73 0.43 27.49 20.18
N ALA A 74 -0.58 28.20 19.69
CA ALA A 74 -1.03 29.49 20.20
C ALA A 74 -2.45 29.76 19.67
N GLU A 75 -3.39 29.55 20.59
CA GLU A 75 -4.78 29.96 20.62
C GLU A 75 -5.06 31.37 20.07
N PRO A 76 -6.24 31.57 19.45
CA PRO A 76 -6.96 32.83 19.55
C PRO A 76 -8.21 32.67 20.42
N ALA A 77 -8.14 33.19 21.64
CA ALA A 77 -9.32 33.68 22.35
C ALA A 77 -9.59 35.12 21.87
N PRO A 78 -10.86 35.54 21.78
CA PRO A 78 -11.42 36.18 22.97
C PRO A 78 -12.84 35.74 23.34
N ALA A 79 -12.98 35.53 24.65
CA ALA A 79 -14.07 35.87 25.58
C ALA A 79 -15.54 35.49 25.28
N ALA A 80 -16.08 34.77 26.27
CA ALA A 80 -17.46 34.32 26.47
C ALA A 80 -18.47 35.46 26.82
N PRO A 81 -19.76 35.14 27.09
CA PRO A 81 -20.11 34.57 28.40
C PRO A 81 -21.01 33.33 28.35
N ALA A 82 -20.97 32.61 29.47
CA ALA A 82 -21.64 31.35 29.78
C ALA A 82 -23.17 31.44 29.79
N ASN A 83 -23.84 30.31 29.53
CA ASN A 83 -24.73 29.71 30.54
C ASN A 83 -25.21 28.30 30.18
N ASN A 84 -25.22 27.49 31.25
CA ASN A 84 -25.96 26.28 31.55
C ASN A 84 -25.68 24.94 30.83
N ALA A 85 -25.35 24.00 31.72
CA ALA A 85 -25.31 22.57 31.53
C ALA A 85 -26.66 22.00 31.06
N ALA A 86 -26.59 21.09 30.08
CA ALA A 86 -27.53 19.99 29.93
C ALA A 86 -26.85 18.87 29.13
N ALA A 87 -26.73 17.71 29.77
CA ALA A 87 -26.57 16.36 29.24
C ALA A 87 -25.67 16.14 28.00
N ALA A 88 -24.52 15.52 28.26
CA ALA A 88 -23.77 14.80 27.25
C ALA A 88 -24.62 13.68 26.60
N PRO A 89 -24.66 13.57 25.25
CA PRO A 89 -24.70 12.27 24.64
C PRO A 89 -23.26 11.70 24.66
N ALA A 90 -23.14 10.48 25.16
CA ALA A 90 -21.90 9.69 25.11
C ALA A 90 -21.29 9.70 23.68
N PRO A 91 -19.97 9.59 23.54
CA PRO A 91 -19.34 9.43 22.22
C PRO A 91 -19.92 8.18 21.57
N ALA A 92 -20.69 8.38 20.51
CA ALA A 92 -21.01 7.30 19.60
C ALA A 92 -19.68 6.77 19.05
N THR A 93 -19.27 5.60 19.51
CA THR A 93 -18.32 4.72 18.82
C THR A 93 -18.97 4.26 17.53
N GLY A 94 -19.10 5.19 16.58
CA GLY A 94 -19.41 4.89 15.19
C GLY A 94 -18.12 4.52 14.49
N THR A 95 -17.76 3.24 14.51
CA THR A 95 -16.82 2.68 13.54
C THR A 95 -17.34 3.02 12.14
N PRO A 96 -16.59 3.75 11.29
CA PRO A 96 -17.03 3.95 9.91
C PRO A 96 -17.15 2.58 9.24
N ALA A 97 -18.35 2.29 8.74
CA ALA A 97 -18.65 1.05 8.05
C ALA A 97 -17.74 0.85 6.82
N HIS A 98 -17.18 -0.37 6.73
CA HIS A 98 -16.78 -1.14 5.55
C HIS A 98 -16.04 -0.49 4.38
N GLN A 99 -15.35 0.65 4.57
CA GLN A 99 -14.39 1.08 3.56
C GLN A 99 -13.03 0.43 3.84
N PRO A 100 -12.43 -0.30 2.87
CA PRO A 100 -11.09 -0.85 3.03
C PRO A 100 -10.13 0.21 3.55
N THR A 101 -9.27 -0.13 4.49
CA THR A 101 -8.23 0.80 4.94
C THR A 101 -7.25 1.06 3.80
N GLN A 102 -6.49 2.16 3.88
CA GLN A 102 -5.47 2.45 2.87
C GLN A 102 -4.42 1.33 2.77
N ALA A 103 -4.08 0.71 3.90
CA ALA A 103 -3.22 -0.46 3.96
C ALA A 103 -3.81 -1.65 3.19
N GLN A 104 -5.11 -1.93 3.36
CA GLN A 104 -5.80 -2.98 2.62
C GLN A 104 -5.84 -2.71 1.11
N ARG A 105 -6.12 -1.47 0.70
CA ARG A 105 -6.06 -1.08 -0.73
C ARG A 105 -4.67 -1.27 -1.32
N ASN A 106 -3.62 -0.93 -0.58
CA ASN A 106 -2.24 -1.12 -1.03
C ASN A 106 -1.86 -2.61 -1.11
N ALA A 107 -2.32 -3.42 -0.16
CA ALA A 107 -2.11 -4.87 -0.17
C ALA A 107 -2.80 -5.55 -1.37
N VAL A 108 -4.02 -5.13 -1.70
CA VAL A 108 -4.70 -5.62 -2.91
C VAL A 108 -4.00 -5.14 -4.17
N LYS A 109 -3.55 -3.87 -4.22
CA LYS A 109 -2.83 -3.34 -5.38
C LYS A 109 -1.52 -4.09 -5.65
N SER A 110 -0.75 -4.44 -4.61
CA SER A 110 0.50 -5.19 -4.77
C SER A 110 0.26 -6.64 -5.18
N ALA A 111 -0.74 -7.30 -4.59
CA ALA A 111 -1.10 -8.68 -4.94
C ALA A 111 -1.67 -8.80 -6.37
N CYS A 112 -2.45 -7.81 -6.80
CA CYS A 112 -3.17 -7.82 -8.07
C CYS A 112 -2.46 -7.10 -9.22
N GLN A 113 -1.26 -6.56 -9.03
CA GLN A 113 -0.64 -5.66 -10.02
C GLN A 113 -0.48 -6.33 -11.40
N ARG A 114 -0.05 -7.59 -11.45
CA ARG A 114 0.13 -8.32 -12.70
C ARG A 114 -1.19 -8.62 -13.40
N ASP A 115 -2.17 -9.12 -12.64
CA ASP A 115 -3.50 -9.44 -13.17
C ASP A 115 -4.21 -8.18 -13.65
N PHE A 116 -4.04 -7.07 -12.93
CA PHE A 116 -4.58 -5.77 -13.30
C PHE A 116 -4.02 -5.27 -14.64
N MET A 117 -2.72 -5.43 -14.89
CA MET A 117 -2.13 -5.05 -16.18
C MET A 117 -2.60 -5.94 -17.34
N ALA A 118 -2.87 -7.22 -17.07
CA ALA A 118 -3.35 -8.15 -18.08
C ALA A 118 -4.85 -7.94 -18.40
N GLN A 119 -5.65 -7.65 -17.38
CA GLN A 119 -7.11 -7.76 -17.45
C GLN A 119 -7.85 -6.42 -17.31
N CYS A 120 -7.19 -5.40 -16.76
CA CYS A 120 -7.81 -4.12 -16.37
C CYS A 120 -6.98 -2.88 -16.78
N SER A 121 -6.18 -2.99 -17.84
CA SER A 121 -5.25 -1.93 -18.28
C SER A 121 -5.91 -0.60 -18.68
N GLY A 122 -7.21 -0.58 -18.96
CA GLY A 122 -8.00 0.62 -19.27
C GLY A 122 -8.54 1.38 -18.05
N VAL A 123 -8.22 0.94 -16.82
CA VAL A 123 -8.82 1.47 -15.59
C VAL A 123 -7.75 2.09 -14.68
N THR A 124 -8.09 3.13 -13.92
CA THR A 124 -7.13 3.77 -12.99
C THR A 124 -6.85 2.88 -11.78
N PRO A 125 -5.58 2.48 -11.51
CA PRO A 125 -5.24 1.58 -10.42
C PRO A 125 -5.48 2.21 -9.04
N GLY A 126 -5.97 1.40 -8.09
CA GLY A 126 -6.17 1.80 -6.69
C GLY A 126 -7.47 2.56 -6.40
N GLY A 127 -8.33 2.76 -7.41
CA GLY A 127 -9.68 3.29 -7.24
C GLY A 127 -10.75 2.18 -7.16
N SER A 128 -12.00 2.58 -6.93
CA SER A 128 -13.18 1.69 -6.98
C SER A 128 -13.35 1.03 -8.35
N ALA A 129 -13.08 1.75 -9.43
CA ALA A 129 -13.13 1.21 -10.79
C ALA A 129 -12.16 0.04 -11.00
N ALA A 130 -10.96 0.11 -10.40
CA ALA A 130 -10.01 -1.00 -10.44
C ALA A 130 -10.53 -2.23 -9.68
N LEU A 131 -11.16 -2.01 -8.52
CA LEU A 131 -11.78 -3.11 -7.76
C LEU A 131 -12.95 -3.75 -8.52
N SER A 132 -13.80 -2.96 -9.18
CA SER A 132 -14.89 -3.50 -10.00
C SER A 132 -14.38 -4.32 -11.18
N CYS A 133 -13.33 -3.86 -11.88
CA CYS A 133 -12.74 -4.62 -12.97
C CYS A 133 -12.14 -5.95 -12.48
N LEU A 134 -11.39 -5.92 -11.36
CA LEU A 134 -10.85 -7.15 -10.75
C LEU A 134 -11.97 -8.11 -10.33
N GLN A 135 -13.05 -7.63 -9.71
CA GLN A 135 -14.20 -8.46 -9.34
C GLN A 135 -14.87 -9.10 -10.57
N GLN A 136 -14.98 -8.37 -11.67
CA GLN A 136 -15.59 -8.86 -12.91
C GLN A 136 -14.74 -9.94 -13.59
N HIS A 137 -13.43 -9.91 -13.38
CA HIS A 137 -12.49 -10.89 -13.90
C HIS A 137 -11.96 -11.87 -12.85
N ASN A 138 -12.66 -12.05 -11.71
CA ASN A 138 -12.15 -12.80 -10.56
C ASN A 138 -11.64 -14.19 -10.92
N ALA A 139 -12.34 -14.91 -11.80
CA ALA A 139 -11.95 -16.24 -12.28
C ALA A 139 -10.65 -16.28 -13.12
N ALA A 140 -10.26 -15.15 -13.71
CA ALA A 140 -9.03 -15.01 -14.51
C ALA A 140 -7.87 -14.41 -13.71
N LEU A 141 -8.10 -13.97 -12.47
CA LEU A 141 -7.05 -13.44 -11.60
C LEU A 141 -6.19 -14.58 -11.04
N SER A 142 -4.93 -14.27 -10.71
CA SER A 142 -4.09 -15.18 -9.95
C SER A 142 -4.67 -15.46 -8.54
N ALA A 143 -4.41 -16.66 -8.02
CA ALA A 143 -4.80 -17.07 -6.66
C ALA A 143 -4.48 -16.02 -5.57
N PRO A 144 -3.28 -15.41 -5.50
CA PRO A 144 -2.99 -14.38 -4.49
C PRO A 144 -3.85 -13.12 -4.65
N CYS A 145 -4.17 -12.72 -5.89
CA CYS A 145 -5.03 -11.57 -6.15
C CYS A 145 -6.49 -11.85 -5.77
N GLN A 146 -7.00 -13.05 -6.09
CA GLN A 146 -8.34 -13.48 -5.66
C GLN A 146 -8.49 -13.45 -4.14
N GLN A 147 -7.48 -13.95 -3.42
CA GLN A 147 -7.44 -13.98 -1.97
C GLN A 147 -7.44 -12.57 -1.37
N ALA A 148 -6.66 -11.65 -1.94
CA ALA A 148 -6.60 -10.27 -1.51
C ALA A 148 -7.92 -9.51 -1.74
N VAL A 149 -8.61 -9.76 -2.87
CA VAL A 149 -9.92 -9.16 -3.17
C VAL A 149 -11.02 -9.76 -2.29
N ALA A 150 -10.98 -11.07 -2.00
CA ALA A 150 -11.91 -11.73 -1.09
C ALA A 150 -11.78 -11.22 0.36
N ALA A 151 -10.56 -10.93 0.81
CA ALA A 151 -10.29 -10.35 2.13
C ALA A 151 -10.85 -8.92 2.30
N LEU A 152 -11.23 -8.24 1.21
CA LEU A 152 -11.97 -6.96 1.28
C LEU A 152 -13.47 -7.14 1.47
N GLY A 153 -14.02 -8.30 1.09
CA GLY A 153 -15.46 -8.62 1.19
C GLY A 153 -15.84 -9.37 2.47
N GLY A 154 -14.85 -9.87 3.22
CA GLY A 154 -15.04 -10.56 4.50
C GLY A 154 -14.41 -9.76 5.64
N SER A 155 -15.23 -9.36 6.61
CA SER A 155 -14.75 -8.86 7.89
C SER A 155 -13.82 -9.87 8.55
N GLY A 156 -12.55 -9.51 8.73
CA GLY A 156 -11.64 -10.20 9.64
C GLY A 156 -10.40 -10.81 8.98
N ALA A 157 -9.24 -10.28 9.37
CA ALA A 157 -7.94 -10.92 9.20
C ALA A 157 -7.92 -12.32 9.84
N PRO A 158 -7.06 -13.25 9.41
CA PRO A 158 -6.41 -14.08 10.39
C PRO A 158 -5.30 -13.25 11.02
N ALA A 159 -5.55 -12.76 12.23
CA ALA A 159 -4.47 -12.48 13.14
C ALA A 159 -3.68 -13.77 13.33
N ALA A 160 -2.35 -13.66 13.26
CA ALA A 160 -1.48 -14.67 13.82
C ALA A 160 -1.87 -14.89 15.29
N GLY A 161 -2.29 -16.10 15.62
CA GLY A 161 -2.59 -16.57 16.95
C GLY A 161 -2.07 -17.99 17.07
N ASP A 162 -1.09 -18.15 17.94
CA ASP A 162 -0.42 -19.40 18.27
C ASP A 162 -1.36 -20.41 18.94
N ALA A 163 -1.00 -21.69 18.79
CA ALA A 163 -1.35 -22.87 19.58
C ALA A 163 -2.69 -23.63 19.40
N ALA A 164 -2.49 -24.89 18.97
CA ALA A 164 -2.99 -26.13 19.58
C ALA A 164 -4.37 -26.73 19.20
N ALA A 165 -4.27 -27.75 18.34
CA ALA A 165 -4.84 -29.10 18.45
C ALA A 165 -6.32 -29.28 18.88
N THR A 166 -7.16 -29.69 17.93
CA THR A 166 -7.91 -30.97 18.01
C THR A 166 -8.23 -31.44 16.58
N GLY A 167 -8.06 -32.74 16.32
CA GLY A 167 -7.91 -33.29 14.97
C GLY A 167 -9.17 -33.72 14.22
N ALA A 168 -8.88 -34.38 13.09
CA ALA A 168 -9.74 -35.04 12.08
C ALA A 168 -10.42 -34.07 11.08
N ILE A 169 -10.21 -34.14 9.77
CA ILE A 169 -9.87 -35.22 8.83
C ILE A 169 -8.90 -34.65 7.77
N THR A 170 -7.77 -35.31 7.54
CA THR A 170 -6.76 -34.90 6.55
C THR A 170 -7.17 -35.34 5.13
N PRO A 171 -7.38 -34.42 4.17
CA PRO A 171 -7.17 -34.73 2.77
C PRO A 171 -5.66 -34.95 2.56
N ALA A 172 -5.28 -35.82 1.61
CA ALA A 172 -3.88 -36.06 1.24
C ALA A 172 -3.10 -34.74 1.07
N PRO A 173 -1.82 -34.67 1.50
CA PRO A 173 -1.03 -33.45 1.37
C PRO A 173 -0.83 -33.17 -0.11
N GLN A 174 -1.58 -32.21 -0.65
CA GLN A 174 -1.12 -31.51 -1.83
C GLN A 174 0.23 -30.91 -1.43
N ALA A 175 1.27 -31.22 -2.20
CA ALA A 175 2.62 -30.75 -1.96
C ALA A 175 2.64 -29.22 -2.08
N VAL A 176 2.29 -28.53 -1.00
CA VAL A 176 2.43 -27.08 -0.88
C VAL A 176 3.92 -26.87 -0.77
N MET A 177 4.55 -26.53 -1.89
CA MET A 177 5.98 -26.33 -1.89
C MET A 177 6.33 -25.23 -0.87
N PRO A 178 7.38 -25.42 -0.05
CA PRO A 178 7.68 -24.52 1.06
C PRO A 178 7.79 -23.06 0.61
N ALA A 179 7.13 -22.15 1.33
CA ALA A 179 7.31 -20.73 1.11
C ALA A 179 8.53 -20.26 1.92
N PHE A 180 9.47 -19.60 1.26
CA PHE A 180 10.67 -19.06 1.91
C PHE A 180 10.53 -17.55 2.10
N SER A 181 10.98 -17.05 3.24
CA SER A 181 11.12 -15.63 3.48
C SER A 181 12.22 -15.02 2.59
N PRO A 182 12.22 -13.70 2.37
CA PRO A 182 13.27 -13.03 1.60
C PRO A 182 14.70 -13.26 2.14
N ARG A 183 14.85 -13.53 3.45
CA ARG A 183 16.15 -13.83 4.06
C ARG A 183 16.59 -15.26 3.76
N GLU A 184 15.68 -16.22 3.86
CA GLU A 184 15.94 -17.62 3.53
C GLU A 184 16.23 -17.81 2.05
N GLU A 185 15.53 -17.08 1.16
CA GLU A 185 15.80 -17.09 -0.28
C GLU A 185 17.28 -16.79 -0.58
N VAL A 186 17.85 -15.78 0.09
CA VAL A 186 19.26 -15.41 -0.10
C VAL A 186 20.21 -16.47 0.44
N MET A 187 19.90 -17.06 1.61
CA MET A 187 20.71 -18.14 2.20
C MET A 187 20.71 -19.38 1.31
N ILE A 188 19.53 -19.85 0.88
CA ILE A 188 19.36 -21.03 0.03
C ILE A 188 20.10 -20.84 -1.30
N LEU A 189 19.98 -19.66 -1.93
CA LEU A 189 20.71 -19.36 -3.16
C LEU A 189 22.22 -19.29 -2.96
N ARG A 190 22.70 -18.85 -1.80
CA ARG A 190 24.14 -18.76 -1.55
C ARG A 190 24.75 -20.13 -1.23
N GLU A 191 24.04 -20.95 -0.47
CA GLU A 191 24.58 -22.16 0.14
C GLU A 191 24.30 -23.43 -0.68
N THR A 192 23.06 -23.62 -1.13
CA THR A 192 22.63 -24.90 -1.74
C THR A 192 22.31 -24.79 -3.22
N CYS A 193 21.66 -23.70 -3.64
CA CYS A 193 21.13 -23.54 -4.99
C CYS A 193 21.96 -22.61 -5.89
N GLY A 194 23.14 -22.15 -5.44
CA GLY A 194 23.87 -21.07 -6.11
C GLY A 194 24.49 -21.43 -7.45
N ALA A 195 24.90 -22.68 -7.64
CA ALA A 195 25.37 -23.15 -8.94
C ALA A 195 24.20 -23.25 -9.93
N ASP A 196 23.08 -23.83 -9.49
CA ASP A 196 21.87 -23.99 -10.29
C ASP A 196 21.28 -22.64 -10.70
N PHE A 197 21.22 -21.69 -9.77
CA PHE A 197 20.70 -20.35 -10.05
C PHE A 197 21.55 -19.61 -11.08
N ARG A 198 22.89 -19.71 -11.01
CA ARG A 198 23.78 -19.10 -12.01
C ARG A 198 23.68 -19.77 -13.38
N ALA A 199 23.46 -21.08 -13.43
CA ALA A 199 23.34 -21.82 -14.67
C ALA A 199 21.98 -21.62 -15.36
N LEU A 200 20.90 -21.54 -14.59
CA LEU A 200 19.52 -21.61 -15.10
C LEU A 200 18.76 -20.28 -15.00
N CYS A 201 19.09 -19.44 -14.01
CA CYS A 201 18.29 -18.29 -13.60
C CYS A 201 19.07 -16.97 -13.52
N ARG A 202 20.25 -16.86 -14.17
CA ARG A 202 21.17 -15.70 -14.02
C ARG A 202 20.57 -14.32 -14.31
N MET A 203 19.49 -14.25 -15.10
CA MET A 203 18.83 -13.00 -15.49
C MET A 203 17.69 -12.61 -14.53
N VAL A 204 17.40 -13.45 -13.52
CA VAL A 204 16.29 -13.23 -12.60
C VAL A 204 16.75 -12.33 -11.45
N PRO A 205 16.08 -11.20 -11.21
CA PRO A 205 16.42 -10.34 -10.09
C PRO A 205 16.11 -11.03 -8.76
N LEU A 206 17.08 -11.04 -7.84
CA LEU A 206 16.90 -11.58 -6.50
C LEU A 206 15.87 -10.78 -5.70
N GLY A 207 15.19 -11.45 -4.77
CA GLY A 207 14.22 -10.86 -3.85
C GLY A 207 12.77 -11.04 -4.27
N GLY A 208 11.88 -11.12 -3.27
CA GLY A 208 10.45 -11.33 -3.48
C GLY A 208 10.08 -12.72 -3.99
N GLY A 209 10.93 -13.73 -3.78
CA GLY A 209 10.68 -15.13 -4.15
C GLY A 209 10.95 -15.45 -5.63
N ARG A 210 11.42 -14.49 -6.42
CA ARG A 210 11.63 -14.66 -7.87
C ARG A 210 12.73 -15.68 -8.17
N GLY A 211 13.79 -15.71 -7.37
CA GLY A 211 14.90 -16.63 -7.59
C GLY A 211 14.47 -18.07 -7.33
N ILE A 212 13.75 -18.29 -6.22
CA ILE A 212 13.13 -19.58 -5.89
C ILE A 212 12.11 -20.01 -6.95
N ALA A 213 11.27 -19.09 -7.43
CA ALA A 213 10.29 -19.39 -8.47
C ALA A 213 10.97 -19.90 -9.76
N CYS A 214 12.02 -19.22 -10.22
CA CYS A 214 12.75 -19.67 -11.41
C CYS A 214 13.39 -21.05 -11.22
N LEU A 215 13.94 -21.32 -10.03
CA LEU A 215 14.50 -22.65 -9.72
C LEU A 215 13.41 -23.73 -9.66
N ARG A 216 12.22 -23.38 -9.17
CA ARG A 216 11.06 -24.27 -9.17
C ARG A 216 10.60 -24.63 -10.57
N ASP A 217 10.56 -23.65 -11.47
CA ASP A 217 10.24 -23.86 -12.88
C ASP A 217 11.27 -24.76 -13.59
N ASN A 218 12.47 -24.91 -13.02
CA ASN A 218 13.55 -25.75 -13.52
C ASN A 218 13.88 -26.94 -12.60
N LEU A 219 12.94 -27.41 -11.76
CA LEU A 219 13.18 -28.49 -10.77
C LEU A 219 13.86 -29.74 -11.35
N GLN A 220 13.57 -30.10 -12.59
CA GLN A 220 14.15 -31.28 -13.23
C GLN A 220 15.62 -31.08 -13.68
N ARG A 221 16.10 -29.84 -13.68
CA ARG A 221 17.43 -29.44 -14.17
C ARG A 221 18.35 -28.92 -13.06
N VAL A 222 17.83 -28.67 -11.86
CA VAL A 222 18.63 -28.28 -10.70
C VAL A 222 19.32 -29.49 -10.08
N SER A 223 20.35 -29.25 -9.29
CA SER A 223 21.05 -30.27 -8.52
C SER A 223 20.12 -30.99 -7.54
N PRO A 224 20.40 -32.27 -7.20
CA PRO A 224 19.59 -33.03 -6.26
C PRO A 224 19.50 -32.39 -4.86
N ALA A 225 20.56 -31.68 -4.45
CA ALA A 225 20.60 -30.95 -3.19
C ALA A 225 19.65 -29.75 -3.21
N CYS A 226 19.69 -28.94 -4.28
CA CYS A 226 18.78 -27.82 -4.44
C CYS A 226 17.33 -28.28 -4.62
N HIS A 227 17.08 -29.35 -5.38
CA HIS A 227 15.75 -29.95 -5.53
C HIS A 227 15.15 -30.31 -4.17
N ARG A 228 15.91 -31.00 -3.32
CA ARG A 228 15.43 -31.40 -1.98
C ARG A 228 15.02 -30.19 -1.14
N VAL A 229 15.82 -29.13 -1.13
CA VAL A 229 15.47 -27.91 -0.39
C VAL A 229 14.20 -27.28 -0.95
N LEU A 230 14.07 -27.20 -2.28
CA LEU A 230 12.90 -26.59 -2.91
C LEU A 230 11.61 -27.39 -2.71
N THR A 231 11.68 -28.72 -2.55
CA THR A 231 10.51 -29.59 -2.36
C THR A 231 10.18 -29.87 -0.91
N SER A 232 11.18 -29.92 -0.04
CA SER A 232 11.04 -30.41 1.34
C SER A 232 11.32 -29.34 2.40
N GLY A 233 11.92 -28.22 2.01
CA GLY A 233 12.30 -27.14 2.93
C GLY A 233 13.76 -27.24 3.35
N LEU A 234 14.20 -26.29 4.18
CA LEU A 234 15.49 -26.31 4.86
C LEU A 234 15.51 -27.37 5.97
#